data_AF-A0A3M1LNQ9-F1
#
_entry.id   AF-A0A3M1LNQ9-F1
#
_cell.length_a   1.000
_cell.length_b   1.000
_cell.length_c   1.000
_cell.angle_alpha   90.00
_cell.angle_beta   90.00
_cell.angle_gamma   90.00
#
_symmetry.space_group_name_H-M   'P 1'
#
loop_
_entity.id
_entity.type
_entity.pdbx_description
1 polymer ?
#
loop_
_entity_poly.entity_id
_entity_poly.type
_entity_poly.pdbx_seq_one_letter_code
_entity_poly.pdbx_strand_id
1 'polypeptide(L)'
;MDEFHYYDSKQLSNFLFAFALFDQFGYFDVRGRKVCLLSATPTGEVVGYLDRLFGDRWALISPENEPPESADLPTTPALAPLELTLVADEFQEWVAAHRDDLVRWVVEEDLDGALISDSLWRVNAAYAALRSVLAAERMGRITGPEPPEARAQATARDLILATPTVDIGYNFRKMGKARQNLDFVVCSARHSDALIQRIGRAGRVLGKPETDRPSRAIVLLPEEVLQRLNACDGQTLSRSDFARLIREEANLPPKHALTHYIRTHAIIESFWPIYQIRKVLPPQEESEVEALFERVREVFAPHSRRTFKGLRWFFHKLESRERWLHETRRGRIPFNKYTAEHLADWLEWLDPEQGRLDPKDLLPYLPQLLGDSAQQQALRAFVQSQVAVTR
;
A
#
# COMPACT_ATOMS: atom_id res chain seq x y z
N MET A 1 10.31 -5.66 9.41
CA MET A 1 9.41 -5.61 8.25
C MET A 1 9.85 -4.45 7.40
N ASP A 2 9.96 -4.65 6.09
CA ASP A 2 10.66 -3.74 5.18
C ASP A 2 9.73 -3.16 4.11
N GLU A 3 10.06 -1.97 3.62
CA GLU A 3 9.39 -1.26 2.52
C GLU A 3 7.86 -1.06 2.72
N PHE A 4 7.38 -0.93 3.95
CA PHE A 4 5.93 -0.92 4.21
C PHE A 4 5.19 0.32 3.65
N HIS A 5 5.89 1.38 3.22
CA HIS A 5 5.28 2.50 2.51
C HIS A 5 4.70 2.09 1.13
N TYR A 6 5.03 0.90 0.64
CA TYR A 6 4.39 0.31 -0.53
C TYR A 6 3.05 -0.35 -0.25
N TYR A 7 2.71 -0.56 1.02
CA TYR A 7 1.49 -1.28 1.36
C TYR A 7 0.29 -0.47 0.88
N ASP A 8 -0.63 -1.14 0.19
CA ASP A 8 -1.94 -0.55 -0.04
C ASP A 8 -2.69 -0.40 1.30
N SER A 9 -3.83 0.31 1.27
CA SER A 9 -4.60 0.58 2.49
C SER A 9 -5.06 -0.68 3.22
N LYS A 10 -5.29 -1.79 2.48
CA LYS A 10 -5.73 -3.07 3.05
C LYS A 10 -4.58 -3.85 3.66
N GLN A 11 -3.42 -3.88 2.98
CA GLN A 11 -2.19 -4.47 3.51
C GLN A 11 -1.76 -3.75 4.79
N LEU A 12 -1.77 -2.41 4.77
CA LEU A 12 -1.44 -1.59 5.94
C LEU A 12 -2.43 -1.83 7.10
N SER A 13 -3.74 -1.88 6.83
CA SER A 13 -4.70 -2.16 7.91
C SER A 13 -4.53 -3.54 8.53
N ASN A 14 -4.33 -4.57 7.71
CA ASN A 14 -4.10 -5.93 8.20
C ASN A 14 -2.82 -6.02 9.03
N PHE A 15 -1.78 -5.30 8.59
CA PHE A 15 -0.52 -5.21 9.30
C PHE A 15 -0.67 -4.54 10.68
N LEU A 16 -1.34 -3.39 10.74
CA LEU A 16 -1.62 -2.69 11.99
C LEU A 16 -2.53 -3.52 12.92
N PHE A 17 -3.51 -4.23 12.36
CA PHE A 17 -4.37 -5.16 13.10
C PHE A 17 -3.55 -6.28 13.75
N ALA A 18 -2.59 -6.87 13.03
CA ALA A 18 -1.72 -7.90 13.58
C ALA A 18 -0.90 -7.38 14.77
N PHE A 19 -0.45 -6.13 14.74
CA PHE A 19 0.21 -5.54 15.91
C PHE A 19 -0.71 -5.28 17.08
N ALA A 20 -1.92 -4.77 16.83
CA ALA A 20 -2.90 -4.63 17.91
C ALA A 20 -3.19 -5.99 18.57
N LEU A 21 -3.33 -7.04 17.76
CA LEU A 21 -3.51 -8.41 18.22
C LEU A 21 -2.32 -8.92 19.04
N PHE A 22 -1.11 -8.79 18.51
CA PHE A 22 0.11 -9.24 19.19
C PHE A 22 0.32 -8.50 20.50
N ASP A 23 0.08 -7.20 20.52
CA ASP A 23 0.22 -6.42 21.74
C ASP A 23 -0.85 -6.78 22.78
N GLN A 24 -2.11 -6.93 22.37
CA GLN A 24 -3.19 -7.30 23.29
C GLN A 24 -2.93 -8.65 23.98
N PHE A 25 -2.42 -9.63 23.25
CA PHE A 25 -2.15 -10.97 23.78
C PHE A 25 -0.71 -11.15 24.28
N GLY A 26 0.00 -10.06 24.58
CA GLY A 26 1.30 -10.10 25.27
C GLY A 26 2.45 -10.71 24.46
N TYR A 27 2.35 -10.76 23.13
CA TYR A 27 3.39 -11.34 22.26
C TYR A 27 4.76 -10.66 22.45
N PHE A 28 4.77 -9.36 22.70
CA PHE A 28 5.99 -8.59 22.95
C PHE A 28 6.52 -8.81 24.36
N ASP A 29 5.64 -8.95 25.35
CA ASP A 29 6.02 -9.06 26.77
C ASP A 29 6.57 -10.45 27.12
N VAL A 30 5.89 -11.52 26.67
CA VAL A 30 6.20 -12.91 27.10
C VAL A 30 7.62 -13.35 26.74
N ARG A 31 8.21 -12.77 25.68
CA ARG A 31 9.60 -13.10 25.27
C ARG A 31 10.48 -11.88 24.97
N GLY A 32 10.06 -10.67 25.37
CA GLY A 32 10.77 -9.43 25.04
C GLY A 32 10.99 -9.25 23.53
N ARG A 33 10.02 -9.66 22.70
CA ARG A 33 10.16 -9.61 21.25
C ARG A 33 10.16 -8.16 20.80
N LYS A 34 11.09 -7.81 19.92
CA LYS A 34 11.17 -6.47 19.30
C LYS A 34 10.84 -6.57 17.83
N VAL A 35 10.27 -5.49 17.29
CA VAL A 35 9.98 -5.36 15.87
C VAL A 35 10.71 -4.15 15.34
N CYS A 36 11.44 -4.34 14.25
CA CYS A 36 12.05 -3.26 13.49
C CYS A 36 11.24 -3.04 12.22
N LEU A 37 10.80 -1.80 12.01
CA LEU A 37 10.06 -1.36 10.82
C LEU A 37 10.99 -0.49 9.99
N LEU A 38 11.16 -0.86 8.72
CA LEU A 38 12.02 -0.17 7.78
C LEU A 38 11.15 0.45 6.69
N SER A 39 11.30 1.76 6.49
CA SER A 39 10.63 2.51 5.43
C SER A 39 11.45 3.73 5.09
N ALA A 40 11.64 3.97 3.79
CA ALA A 40 12.34 5.15 3.29
C ALA A 40 11.55 6.46 3.47
N THR A 41 10.23 6.38 3.40
CA THR A 41 9.33 7.55 3.40
C THR A 41 8.02 7.21 4.13
N PRO A 42 8.02 7.04 5.47
CA PRO A 42 6.78 6.87 6.21
C PRO A 42 5.93 8.14 6.13
N THR A 43 4.64 8.01 5.81
CA THR A 43 3.73 9.15 5.83
C THR A 43 3.36 9.52 7.28
N GLY A 44 2.97 10.77 7.52
CA GLY A 44 2.56 11.22 8.85
C GLY A 44 1.39 10.43 9.42
N GLU A 45 0.50 9.94 8.56
CA GLU A 45 -0.61 9.07 8.97
C GLU A 45 -0.13 7.73 9.53
N VAL A 46 0.88 7.12 8.90
CA VAL A 46 1.45 5.86 9.41
C VAL A 46 2.10 6.07 10.77
N VAL A 47 2.85 7.16 10.93
CA VAL A 47 3.41 7.56 12.23
C VAL A 47 2.29 7.69 13.26
N GLY A 48 1.21 8.40 12.95
CA GLY A 48 0.06 8.54 13.85
C GLY A 48 -0.69 7.22 14.15
N TYR A 49 -0.64 6.21 13.28
CA TYR A 49 -1.12 4.86 13.62
C TYR A 49 -0.19 4.14 14.59
N LEU A 50 1.13 4.25 14.39
CA LEU A 50 2.14 3.65 15.27
C LEU A 50 2.13 4.30 16.66
N ASP A 51 1.97 5.62 16.75
CA ASP A 51 1.81 6.35 18.01
C ASP A 51 0.61 5.86 18.81
N ARG A 52 -0.52 5.63 18.15
CA ARG A 52 -1.71 5.07 18.81
C ARG A 52 -1.55 3.61 19.21
N LEU A 53 -0.80 2.83 18.44
CA LEU A 53 -0.55 1.42 18.75
C LEU A 53 0.43 1.24 19.90
N PHE A 54 1.54 1.98 19.90
CA PHE A 54 2.67 1.70 20.78
C PHE A 54 2.93 2.78 21.81
N GLY A 55 2.42 4.01 21.61
CA GLY A 55 2.65 5.13 22.52
C GLY A 55 4.13 5.46 22.63
N ASP A 56 4.66 5.43 23.84
CA ASP A 56 6.08 5.64 24.17
C ASP A 56 6.96 4.39 23.97
N ARG A 57 6.36 3.23 23.67
CA ARG A 57 7.08 1.95 23.50
C ARG A 57 7.73 1.76 22.13
N TRP A 58 7.67 2.77 21.27
CA TRP A 58 8.35 2.76 19.97
C TRP A 58 9.10 4.08 19.75
N ALA A 59 10.08 4.04 18.85
CA ALA A 59 10.81 5.22 18.43
C ALA A 59 10.93 5.21 16.90
N LEU A 60 10.65 6.36 16.29
CA LEU A 60 11.05 6.63 14.92
C LEU A 60 12.54 6.97 14.92
N ILE A 61 13.32 6.34 14.06
CA ILE A 61 14.73 6.67 13.86
C ILE A 61 14.86 7.22 12.43
N SER A 62 15.32 8.45 12.29
CA SER A 62 15.51 9.13 11.02
C SER A 62 16.72 10.08 11.06
N PRO A 63 17.28 10.48 9.91
CA PRO A 63 18.38 11.45 9.86
C PRO A 63 18.02 12.79 10.52
N GLU A 64 16.74 13.12 10.59
CA GLU A 64 16.25 14.38 11.17
C GLU A 64 16.12 14.36 12.69
N ASN A 65 16.32 13.20 13.34
CA ASN A 65 16.19 13.06 14.79
C ASN A 65 17.39 12.37 15.45
N GLU A 66 18.55 12.53 14.84
CA GLU A 66 19.81 12.07 15.41
C GLU A 66 20.07 12.67 16.80
N PRO A 67 20.51 11.85 17.78
CA PRO A 67 20.79 12.33 19.13
C PRO A 67 22.00 13.30 19.12
N PRO A 68 22.05 14.33 19.98
CA PRO A 68 23.18 15.26 20.02
C PRO A 68 24.54 14.58 20.19
N GLU A 69 24.57 13.43 20.88
CA GLU A 69 25.77 12.61 21.09
C GLU A 69 26.33 12.00 19.80
N SER A 70 25.56 11.92 18.70
CA SER A 70 26.05 11.43 17.40
C SER A 70 26.72 12.50 16.55
N ALA A 71 26.65 13.78 16.93
CA ALA A 71 27.14 14.90 16.13
C ALA A 71 28.65 14.80 15.80
N ASP A 72 29.44 14.25 16.72
CA ASP A 72 30.89 14.10 16.58
C ASP A 72 31.31 12.72 16.02
N LEU A 73 30.35 11.85 15.70
CA LEU A 73 30.67 10.53 15.14
C LEU A 73 31.17 10.66 13.69
N PRO A 74 32.14 9.82 13.28
CA PRO A 74 32.59 9.80 11.89
C PRO A 74 31.42 9.50 10.95
N THR A 75 31.22 10.37 9.96
CA THR A 75 30.19 10.18 8.94
C THR A 75 30.76 9.40 7.76
N THR A 76 29.92 8.54 7.16
CA THR A 76 30.26 7.82 5.93
C THR A 76 29.27 8.24 4.85
N PRO A 77 29.73 8.76 3.69
CA PRO A 77 28.85 9.11 2.60
C PRO A 77 28.05 7.90 2.12
N ALA A 78 26.73 7.98 2.21
CA ALA A 78 25.82 6.99 1.62
C ALA A 78 25.41 7.37 0.18
N LEU A 79 25.46 8.67 -0.13
CA LEU A 79 25.04 9.26 -1.40
C LEU A 79 26.07 10.30 -1.87
N ALA A 80 26.30 10.32 -3.18
CA ALA A 80 27.05 11.36 -3.87
C ALA A 80 26.17 12.59 -4.16
N PRO A 81 26.75 13.76 -4.47
CA PRO A 81 26.00 14.89 -5.00
C PRO A 81 25.17 14.51 -6.23
N LEU A 82 24.02 15.18 -6.43
CA LEU A 82 23.12 14.92 -7.54
C LEU A 82 22.80 16.24 -8.25
N GLU A 83 23.10 16.30 -9.54
CA GLU A 83 22.63 17.34 -10.45
C GLU A 83 21.22 16.99 -10.91
N LEU A 84 20.24 17.84 -10.61
CA LEU A 84 18.84 17.61 -10.91
C LEU A 84 18.37 18.56 -12.02
N THR A 85 17.84 17.99 -13.10
CA THR A 85 17.17 18.72 -14.18
C THR A 85 15.70 18.34 -14.18
N LEU A 86 14.82 19.34 -14.14
CA LEU A 86 13.38 19.16 -14.23
C LEU A 86 12.92 19.61 -15.62
N VAL A 87 12.14 18.78 -16.30
CA VAL A 87 11.65 19.06 -17.66
C VAL A 87 10.15 18.80 -17.77
N ALA A 88 9.47 19.65 -18.54
CA ALA A 88 8.08 19.45 -18.92
C ALA A 88 8.02 18.73 -20.26
N ASP A 89 7.99 17.41 -20.22
CA ASP A 89 7.97 16.57 -21.40
C ASP A 89 7.36 15.19 -21.06
N GLU A 90 6.97 14.45 -22.09
CA GLU A 90 6.49 13.09 -22.00
C GLU A 90 7.68 12.11 -22.04
N PHE A 91 7.73 11.17 -21.11
CA PHE A 91 8.87 10.26 -20.91
C PHE A 91 9.38 9.60 -22.19
N GLN A 92 8.48 9.06 -23.02
CA GLN A 92 8.84 8.38 -24.25
C GLN A 92 9.34 9.34 -25.35
N GLU A 93 8.83 10.56 -25.37
CA GLU A 93 9.17 11.58 -26.37
C GLU A 93 10.55 12.15 -26.06
N TRP A 94 10.79 12.47 -24.79
CA TRP A 94 12.09 12.90 -24.29
C TRP A 94 13.19 11.86 -24.61
N VAL A 95 12.94 10.57 -24.32
CA VAL A 95 13.91 9.50 -24.60
C VAL A 95 14.18 9.37 -26.10
N ALA A 96 13.15 9.50 -26.94
CA ALA A 96 13.32 9.42 -28.40
C ALA A 96 14.12 10.62 -28.96
N ALA A 97 13.92 11.81 -28.39
CA ALA A 97 14.63 13.03 -28.75
C ALA A 97 16.10 13.03 -28.29
N HIS A 98 16.39 12.44 -27.12
CA HIS A 98 17.73 12.44 -26.50
C HIS A 98 18.45 11.09 -26.64
N ARG A 99 18.08 10.27 -27.64
CA ARG A 99 18.69 8.95 -27.85
C ARG A 99 20.21 9.02 -28.05
N ASP A 100 20.69 10.04 -28.74
CA ASP A 100 22.11 10.19 -29.06
C ASP A 100 22.91 10.59 -27.81
N ASP A 101 22.33 11.43 -26.94
CA ASP A 101 22.90 11.75 -25.62
C ASP A 101 22.95 10.53 -24.71
N LEU A 102 21.88 9.71 -24.68
CA LEU A 102 21.84 8.48 -23.90
C LEU A 102 22.89 7.46 -24.39
N VAL A 103 23.09 7.35 -25.71
CA VAL A 103 24.16 6.51 -26.28
C VAL A 103 25.53 7.05 -25.88
N ARG A 104 25.77 8.36 -26.00
CA ARG A 104 27.03 9.00 -25.55
C ARG A 104 27.29 8.69 -24.08
N TRP A 105 26.31 8.89 -23.20
CA TRP A 105 26.46 8.61 -21.77
C TRP A 105 26.83 7.16 -21.49
N VAL A 106 26.14 6.20 -22.12
CA VAL A 106 26.34 4.77 -21.84
C VAL A 106 27.60 4.21 -22.49
N VAL A 107 27.92 4.63 -23.70
CA VAL A 107 28.99 4.03 -24.52
C VAL A 107 30.29 4.81 -24.43
N GLU A 108 30.24 6.14 -24.56
CA GLU A 108 31.44 6.99 -24.61
C GLU A 108 31.89 7.43 -23.23
N GLU A 109 30.94 7.78 -22.34
CA GLU A 109 31.23 8.24 -20.98
C GLU A 109 31.22 7.11 -19.93
N ASP A 110 30.92 5.87 -20.34
CA ASP A 110 30.84 4.68 -19.47
C ASP A 110 29.91 4.90 -18.25
N LEU A 111 28.76 5.54 -18.46
CA LEU A 111 27.79 5.81 -17.41
C LEU A 111 26.73 4.71 -17.35
N ASP A 112 26.50 4.21 -16.15
CA ASP A 112 25.35 3.33 -15.88
C ASP A 112 24.14 4.17 -15.51
N GLY A 113 22.97 3.82 -16.03
CA GLY A 113 21.75 4.58 -15.74
C GLY A 113 20.46 3.79 -15.76
N ALA A 114 19.40 4.45 -15.28
CA ALA A 114 18.07 3.88 -15.26
C ALA A 114 17.03 4.86 -15.82
N LEU A 115 16.14 4.35 -16.69
CA LEU A 115 14.96 5.06 -17.20
C LEU A 115 13.72 4.47 -16.56
N ILE A 116 13.04 5.24 -15.69
CA ILE A 116 11.95 4.74 -14.85
C ILE A 116 10.65 5.49 -15.14
N SER A 117 9.58 4.77 -15.50
CA SER A 117 8.26 5.37 -15.71
C SER A 117 7.16 4.58 -15.01
N ASP A 118 6.09 5.28 -14.62
CA ASP A 118 4.88 4.67 -14.04
C ASP A 118 4.11 3.79 -15.05
N SER A 119 4.43 3.88 -16.34
CA SER A 119 3.70 3.21 -17.40
C SER A 119 4.57 2.19 -18.17
N LEU A 120 4.12 0.94 -18.19
CA LEU A 120 4.74 -0.12 -18.98
C LEU A 120 4.81 0.22 -20.48
N TRP A 121 3.77 0.86 -21.03
CA TRP A 121 3.77 1.21 -22.45
C TRP A 121 4.84 2.26 -22.77
N ARG A 122 5.05 3.24 -21.87
CA ARG A 122 6.09 4.28 -22.03
C ARG A 122 7.49 3.67 -21.99
N VAL A 123 7.72 2.73 -21.06
CA VAL A 123 8.97 1.96 -20.97
C VAL A 123 9.21 1.16 -22.24
N ASN A 124 8.19 0.48 -22.78
CA ASN A 124 8.32 -0.27 -24.03
C ASN A 124 8.60 0.62 -25.25
N ALA A 125 7.95 1.79 -25.33
CA ALA A 125 8.20 2.76 -26.40
C ALA A 125 9.63 3.30 -26.35
N ALA A 126 10.10 3.70 -25.16
CA ALA A 126 11.48 4.11 -24.92
C ALA A 126 12.49 3.01 -25.31
N TYR A 127 12.22 1.77 -24.92
CA TYR A 127 13.06 0.62 -25.30
C TYR A 127 13.14 0.43 -26.82
N ALA A 128 12.00 0.53 -27.52
CA ALA A 128 11.95 0.39 -28.98
C ALA A 128 12.75 1.49 -29.69
N ALA A 129 12.67 2.74 -29.21
CA ALA A 129 13.46 3.85 -29.73
C ALA A 129 14.97 3.59 -29.59
N LEU A 130 15.40 3.16 -28.41
CA LEU A 130 16.83 2.95 -28.10
C LEU A 130 17.41 1.70 -28.76
N ARG A 131 16.62 0.65 -29.00
CA ARG A 131 17.11 -0.60 -29.62
C ARG A 131 17.69 -0.40 -31.02
N SER A 132 17.32 0.67 -31.72
CA SER A 132 17.88 1.01 -33.03
C SER A 132 19.30 1.57 -32.96
N VAL A 133 19.72 2.10 -31.81
CA VAL A 133 20.98 2.84 -31.63
C VAL A 133 21.89 2.27 -30.53
N LEU A 134 21.35 1.44 -29.64
CA LEU A 134 22.08 0.83 -28.53
C LEU A 134 21.94 -0.70 -28.57
N ALA A 135 23.06 -1.39 -28.34
CA ALA A 135 23.11 -2.85 -28.34
C ALA A 135 22.20 -3.45 -27.25
N ALA A 136 21.48 -4.52 -27.57
CA ALA A 136 20.55 -5.16 -26.65
C ALA A 136 21.26 -5.68 -25.38
N GLU A 137 22.53 -6.04 -25.49
CA GLU A 137 23.37 -6.53 -24.39
C GLU A 137 23.73 -5.44 -23.38
N ARG A 138 23.63 -4.16 -23.76
CA ARG A 138 23.82 -3.03 -22.84
C ARG A 138 22.53 -2.60 -22.16
N MET A 139 21.38 -3.09 -22.64
CA MET A 139 20.07 -2.71 -22.13
C MET A 139 19.42 -3.82 -21.31
N GLY A 140 19.00 -3.48 -20.09
CA GLY A 140 18.16 -4.30 -19.24
C GLY A 140 16.73 -3.78 -19.23
N ARG A 141 15.77 -4.67 -19.09
CA ARG A 141 14.40 -4.31 -18.74
C ARG A 141 14.06 -4.94 -17.40
N ILE A 142 13.35 -4.19 -16.55
CA ILE A 142 12.81 -4.68 -15.28
C ILE A 142 11.36 -4.24 -15.19
N THR A 143 10.49 -5.08 -15.74
CA THR A 143 9.04 -4.83 -15.76
C THR A 143 8.28 -5.93 -15.03
N GLY A 144 7.07 -5.62 -14.55
CA GLY A 144 6.20 -6.58 -13.84
C GLY A 144 5.99 -7.93 -14.55
N PRO A 145 5.81 -7.97 -15.88
CA PRO A 145 5.64 -9.22 -16.64
C PRO A 145 6.90 -10.09 -16.79
N GLU A 146 8.09 -9.62 -16.44
CA GLU A 146 9.33 -10.37 -16.69
C GLU A 146 9.61 -11.45 -15.63
N PRO A 147 10.18 -12.61 -16.01
CA PRO A 147 10.59 -13.63 -15.07
C PRO A 147 11.62 -13.11 -14.04
N PRO A 148 11.62 -13.60 -12.78
CA PRO A 148 12.56 -13.15 -11.75
C PRO A 148 14.04 -13.27 -12.16
N GLU A 149 14.43 -14.34 -12.85
CA GLU A 149 15.80 -14.55 -13.32
C GLU A 149 16.22 -13.52 -14.36
N ALA A 150 15.34 -13.21 -15.31
CA ALA A 150 15.56 -12.18 -16.32
C ALA A 150 15.72 -10.79 -15.68
N ARG A 151 14.89 -10.49 -14.66
CA ARG A 151 15.02 -9.25 -13.86
C ARG A 151 16.35 -9.17 -13.13
N ALA A 152 16.82 -10.28 -12.54
CA ALA A 152 18.10 -10.32 -11.84
C ALA A 152 19.27 -10.04 -12.80
N GLN A 153 19.28 -10.66 -13.98
CA GLN A 153 20.31 -10.42 -15.00
C GLN A 153 20.26 -8.99 -15.55
N ALA A 154 19.06 -8.41 -15.68
CA ALA A 154 18.90 -7.03 -16.15
C ALA A 154 19.54 -5.99 -15.21
N THR A 155 19.65 -6.26 -13.90
CA THR A 155 20.27 -5.32 -12.94
C THR A 155 21.75 -5.04 -13.20
N ALA A 156 22.42 -5.93 -13.94
CA ALA A 156 23.84 -5.79 -14.28
C ALA A 156 24.06 -4.98 -15.58
N ARG A 157 23.02 -4.73 -16.37
CA ARG A 157 23.09 -4.06 -17.69
C ARG A 157 23.29 -2.56 -17.55
N ASP A 158 24.04 -1.96 -18.46
CA ASP A 158 24.48 -0.55 -18.38
C ASP A 158 23.32 0.43 -18.30
N LEU A 159 22.31 0.25 -19.17
CA LEU A 159 21.09 1.03 -19.18
C LEU A 159 19.89 0.17 -18.80
N ILE A 160 19.15 0.56 -17.78
CA ILE A 160 18.01 -0.21 -17.28
C ILE A 160 16.71 0.54 -17.51
N LEU A 161 15.75 -0.10 -18.17
CA LEU A 161 14.42 0.44 -18.41
C LEU A 161 13.41 -0.24 -17.49
N ALA A 162 12.71 0.51 -16.64
CA ALA A 162 11.95 -0.06 -15.55
C ALA A 162 10.59 0.59 -15.29
N THR A 163 9.67 -0.22 -14.78
CA THR A 163 8.42 0.22 -14.15
C THR A 163 8.60 0.40 -12.63
N PRO A 164 7.59 0.88 -11.86
CA PRO A 164 7.72 1.10 -10.42
C PRO A 164 8.09 -0.14 -9.59
N THR A 165 8.15 -1.32 -10.20
CA THR A 165 8.70 -2.55 -9.64
C THR A 165 10.12 -2.40 -9.08
N VAL A 166 10.94 -1.51 -9.65
CA VAL A 166 12.31 -1.24 -9.12
C VAL A 166 12.30 -0.34 -7.90
N ASP A 167 11.17 0.31 -7.60
CA ASP A 167 11.08 1.20 -6.45
C ASP A 167 11.04 0.41 -5.12
N ILE A 168 10.88 -0.93 -5.14
CA ILE A 168 10.85 -1.82 -3.98
C ILE A 168 12.07 -2.73 -3.96
N GLY A 169 12.98 -2.60 -2.99
CA GLY A 169 13.98 -3.63 -2.67
C GLY A 169 15.02 -3.98 -3.76
N TYR A 170 14.97 -3.40 -4.95
CA TYR A 170 15.96 -3.63 -5.99
C TYR A 170 17.21 -2.78 -5.76
N ASN A 171 18.35 -3.45 -5.73
CA ASN A 171 19.66 -2.83 -5.76
C ASN A 171 20.30 -3.11 -7.12
N PHE A 172 20.55 -2.07 -7.91
CA PHE A 172 21.27 -2.13 -9.18
C PHE A 172 22.73 -2.46 -8.89
N ARG A 173 23.08 -3.74 -8.72
CA ARG A 173 24.44 -4.12 -8.33
C ARG A 173 25.36 -4.11 -9.54
N LYS A 174 26.37 -3.24 -9.51
CA LYS A 174 27.49 -3.22 -10.45
C LYS A 174 28.75 -3.74 -9.77
N MET A 175 29.19 -4.93 -10.16
CA MET A 175 30.35 -5.59 -9.54
C MET A 175 31.64 -4.85 -9.91
N GLY A 176 32.53 -4.64 -8.93
CA GLY A 176 33.85 -4.04 -9.16
C GLY A 176 33.86 -2.54 -9.45
N LYS A 177 32.71 -1.86 -9.42
CA LYS A 177 32.64 -0.42 -9.68
C LYS A 177 33.14 0.38 -8.46
N ALA A 178 34.12 1.27 -8.67
CA ALA A 178 34.69 2.15 -7.65
C ALA A 178 33.77 3.31 -7.23
N ARG A 179 32.82 3.68 -8.11
CA ARG A 179 31.84 4.76 -7.93
C ARG A 179 30.41 4.24 -7.74
N GLN A 180 29.44 5.16 -7.75
CA GLN A 180 28.01 4.85 -7.68
C GLN A 180 27.57 3.82 -8.73
N ASN A 181 26.62 2.96 -8.35
CA ASN A 181 26.13 1.92 -9.26
C ASN A 181 25.28 2.48 -10.41
N LEU A 182 24.57 3.60 -10.17
CA LEU A 182 23.88 4.36 -11.20
C LEU A 182 24.43 5.78 -11.18
N ASP A 183 25.04 6.19 -12.29
CA ASP A 183 25.56 7.53 -12.52
C ASP A 183 24.44 8.49 -12.95
N PHE A 184 23.38 7.99 -13.60
CA PHE A 184 22.23 8.81 -13.95
C PHE A 184 20.88 8.11 -13.80
N VAL A 185 19.82 8.91 -13.65
CA VAL A 185 18.43 8.44 -13.70
C VAL A 185 17.58 9.40 -14.50
N VAL A 186 16.71 8.86 -15.36
CA VAL A 186 15.66 9.62 -16.05
C VAL A 186 14.34 9.06 -15.58
N CYS A 187 13.47 9.88 -14.99
CA CYS A 187 12.20 9.35 -14.48
C CYS A 187 11.03 10.31 -14.58
N SER A 188 9.85 9.75 -14.81
CA SER A 188 8.56 10.43 -14.57
C SER A 188 7.98 9.93 -13.25
N ALA A 189 7.27 10.75 -12.49
CA ALA A 189 6.56 10.30 -11.28
C ALA A 189 5.21 11.01 -11.10
N ARG A 190 4.17 10.23 -10.80
CA ARG A 190 2.82 10.74 -10.45
C ARG A 190 2.68 11.19 -8.99
N HIS A 191 3.56 10.70 -8.11
CA HIS A 191 3.47 10.91 -6.67
C HIS A 191 4.80 11.41 -6.13
N SER A 192 4.73 12.25 -5.11
CA SER A 192 5.91 12.84 -4.44
C SER A 192 6.86 11.78 -3.88
N ASP A 193 6.33 10.78 -3.17
CA ASP A 193 7.14 9.69 -2.59
C ASP A 193 7.89 8.90 -3.68
N ALA A 194 7.20 8.60 -4.79
CA ALA A 194 7.80 7.86 -5.90
C ALA A 194 8.93 8.67 -6.55
N LEU A 195 8.76 9.99 -6.70
CA LEU A 195 9.78 10.88 -7.23
C LEU A 195 11.05 10.83 -6.37
N ILE A 196 10.92 11.09 -5.06
CA ILE A 196 12.04 11.15 -4.12
C ILE A 196 12.80 9.81 -4.07
N GLN A 197 12.08 8.69 -4.17
CA GLN A 197 12.70 7.38 -4.17
C GLN A 197 13.45 7.07 -5.47
N ARG A 198 12.89 7.44 -6.63
CA ARG A 198 13.51 7.20 -7.95
C ARG A 198 14.80 7.99 -8.11
N ILE A 199 14.81 9.27 -7.76
CA ILE A 199 16.04 10.07 -7.78
C ILE A 199 17.08 9.50 -6.80
N GLY A 200 16.63 9.00 -5.64
CA GLY A 200 17.48 8.35 -4.63
C GLY A 200 18.03 6.98 -5.02
N ARG A 201 17.78 6.50 -6.25
CA ARG A 201 18.45 5.33 -6.84
C ARG A 201 19.82 5.69 -7.43
N ALA A 202 19.98 6.93 -7.91
CA ALA A 202 21.25 7.45 -8.39
C ALA A 202 22.17 7.81 -7.21
N GLY A 203 23.48 7.82 -7.45
CA GLY A 203 24.45 8.33 -6.49
C GLY A 203 24.69 7.49 -5.24
N ARG A 204 24.23 6.25 -5.17
CA ARG A 204 24.50 5.37 -4.01
C ARG A 204 25.98 4.96 -3.94
N VAL A 205 26.69 5.44 -2.92
CA VAL A 205 28.15 5.27 -2.75
C VAL A 205 28.56 4.65 -1.42
N LEU A 206 27.61 4.15 -0.62
CA LEU A 206 27.95 3.49 0.66
C LEU A 206 28.94 2.34 0.45
N GLY A 207 30.12 2.44 1.09
CA GLY A 207 31.20 1.46 0.98
C GLY A 207 31.99 1.51 -0.33
N LYS A 208 31.84 2.59 -1.12
CA LYS A 208 32.59 2.83 -2.35
C LYS A 208 33.78 3.77 -2.10
N PRO A 209 34.91 3.59 -2.80
CA PRO A 209 36.06 4.49 -2.67
C PRO A 209 35.83 5.87 -3.31
N GLU A 210 35.04 5.98 -4.38
CA GLU A 210 34.69 7.25 -5.02
C GLU A 210 33.30 7.69 -4.56
N THR A 211 33.22 8.76 -3.76
CA THR A 211 31.97 9.25 -3.15
C THR A 211 31.50 10.60 -3.68
N ASP A 212 32.39 11.39 -4.28
CA ASP A 212 32.13 12.81 -4.55
C ASP A 212 31.75 13.10 -6.01
N ARG A 213 31.81 12.08 -6.88
CA ARG A 213 31.46 12.23 -8.29
C ARG A 213 29.95 12.49 -8.43
N PRO A 214 29.53 13.63 -8.98
CA PRO A 214 28.10 13.94 -9.07
C PRO A 214 27.39 12.94 -9.98
N SER A 215 26.20 12.53 -9.56
CA SER A 215 25.24 11.81 -10.40
C SER A 215 24.28 12.77 -11.06
N ARG A 216 23.56 12.32 -12.10
CA ARG A 216 22.57 13.13 -12.82
C ARG A 216 21.16 12.58 -12.65
N ALA A 217 20.18 13.43 -12.43
CA ALA A 217 18.77 13.07 -12.45
C ALA A 217 18.00 13.98 -13.40
N ILE A 218 17.25 13.39 -14.33
CA ILE A 218 16.34 14.11 -15.22
C ILE A 218 14.92 13.68 -14.86
N VAL A 219 14.12 14.61 -14.38
CA VAL A 219 12.77 14.34 -13.92
C VAL A 219 11.78 14.99 -14.85
N LEU A 220 10.89 14.17 -15.41
CA LEU A 220 9.81 14.63 -16.25
C LEU A 220 8.54 14.83 -15.41
N LEU A 221 8.07 16.07 -15.35
CA LEU A 221 6.92 16.49 -14.56
C LEU A 221 5.91 17.24 -15.43
N PRO A 222 4.63 17.29 -15.04
CA PRO A 222 3.67 18.19 -15.65
C PRO A 222 4.14 19.66 -15.54
N GLU A 223 3.87 20.45 -16.59
CA GLU A 223 4.22 21.87 -16.66
C GLU A 223 3.75 22.67 -15.42
N GLU A 224 2.53 22.42 -14.95
CA GLU A 224 1.97 23.07 -13.75
C GLU A 224 2.79 22.83 -12.48
N VAL A 225 3.43 21.66 -12.38
CA VAL A 225 4.30 21.31 -11.25
C VAL A 225 5.65 22.01 -11.42
N LEU A 226 6.21 21.98 -12.63
CA LEU A 226 7.49 22.63 -12.95
C LEU A 226 7.46 24.14 -12.66
N GLN A 227 6.39 24.82 -13.05
CA GLN A 227 6.23 26.27 -12.83
C GLN A 227 6.33 26.66 -11.35
N ARG A 228 5.86 25.79 -10.45
CA ARG A 228 5.95 26.01 -9.00
C ARG A 228 7.36 25.80 -8.45
N LEU A 229 8.19 25.04 -9.17
CA LEU A 229 9.56 24.71 -8.80
C LEU A 229 10.59 25.66 -9.40
N ASN A 230 10.20 26.52 -10.34
CA ASN A 230 11.10 27.47 -11.02
C ASN A 230 11.85 28.41 -10.06
N ALA A 231 11.26 28.76 -8.92
CA ALA A 231 11.92 29.61 -7.92
C ALA A 231 13.22 28.98 -7.36
N CYS A 232 13.36 27.65 -7.47
CA CYS A 232 14.51 26.89 -6.97
C CYS A 232 15.59 26.65 -8.04
N ASP A 233 15.40 27.13 -9.27
CA ASP A 233 16.37 26.90 -10.33
C ASP A 233 17.75 27.49 -9.98
N GLY A 234 18.80 26.73 -10.29
CA GLY A 234 20.19 27.06 -9.95
C GLY A 234 20.56 26.95 -8.46
N GLN A 235 19.63 26.56 -7.57
CA GLN A 235 19.92 26.43 -6.14
C GLN A 235 20.46 25.04 -5.79
N THR A 236 21.33 24.99 -4.77
CA THR A 236 21.73 23.74 -4.12
C THR A 236 20.82 23.48 -2.93
N LEU A 237 20.11 22.36 -2.95
CA LEU A 237 19.18 21.98 -1.89
C LEU A 237 19.67 20.72 -1.17
N SER A 238 19.44 20.68 0.15
CA SER A 238 19.53 19.42 0.87
C SER A 238 18.40 18.48 0.43
N ARG A 239 18.58 17.17 0.64
CA ARG A 239 17.54 16.18 0.32
C ARG A 239 16.25 16.42 1.11
N SER A 240 16.36 16.81 2.38
CA SER A 240 15.21 17.10 3.24
C SER A 240 14.47 18.35 2.74
N ASP A 241 15.20 19.40 2.34
CA ASP A 241 14.61 20.61 1.76
C ASP A 241 13.89 20.32 0.45
N PHE A 242 14.53 19.57 -0.46
CA PHE A 242 13.90 19.19 -1.72
C PHE A 242 12.65 18.31 -1.51
N ALA A 243 12.73 17.32 -0.60
CA ALA A 243 11.59 16.46 -0.30
C ALA A 243 10.43 17.22 0.36
N ARG A 244 10.73 18.24 1.18
CA ARG A 244 9.73 19.14 1.75
C ARG A 244 9.07 19.97 0.64
N LEU A 245 9.87 20.57 -0.22
CA LEU A 245 9.40 21.40 -1.34
C LEU A 245 8.51 20.62 -2.34
N ILE A 246 8.87 19.39 -2.67
CA ILE A 246 8.03 18.50 -3.50
C ILE A 246 6.71 18.13 -2.82
N ARG A 247 6.68 18.01 -1.50
CA ARG A 247 5.45 17.66 -0.76
C ARG A 247 4.53 18.86 -0.53
N GLU A 248 5.10 20.02 -0.25
CA GLU A 248 4.36 21.22 0.17
C GLU A 248 4.00 22.13 -1.01
N GLU A 249 4.91 22.33 -1.96
CA GLU A 249 4.80 23.39 -2.98
C GLU A 249 4.42 22.84 -4.36
N ALA A 250 5.02 21.71 -4.75
CA ALA A 250 4.79 21.08 -6.05
C ALA A 250 3.37 20.50 -6.25
N ASN A 251 2.61 20.32 -5.16
CA ASN A 251 1.25 19.74 -5.16
C ASN A 251 1.15 18.37 -5.86
N LEU A 252 2.25 17.61 -5.86
CA LEU A 252 2.23 16.20 -6.26
C LEU A 252 1.51 15.41 -5.17
N PRO A 253 0.41 14.69 -5.50
CA PRO A 253 -0.34 13.98 -4.49
C PRO A 253 0.52 12.90 -3.83
N PRO A 254 0.41 12.68 -2.51
CA PRO A 254 1.00 11.52 -1.88
C PRO A 254 0.41 10.25 -2.51
N LYS A 255 1.18 9.16 -2.55
CA LYS A 255 0.76 7.92 -3.22
C LYS A 255 -0.54 7.35 -2.67
N HIS A 256 -0.86 7.65 -1.41
CA HIS A 256 -1.96 7.02 -0.72
C HIS A 256 -2.82 8.01 0.05
N ALA A 257 -4.10 8.13 -0.33
CA ALA A 257 -5.15 8.63 0.55
C ALA A 257 -5.59 7.51 1.52
N LEU A 258 -4.65 6.98 2.32
CA LEU A 258 -4.83 5.79 3.20
C LEU A 258 -6.02 5.91 4.15
N THR A 259 -6.37 7.14 4.51
CA THR A 259 -7.22 7.44 5.66
C THR A 259 -8.67 7.02 5.47
N HIS A 260 -9.24 7.21 4.27
CA HIS A 260 -10.66 6.95 4.09
C HIS A 260 -10.98 5.46 4.23
N TYR A 261 -10.24 4.59 3.54
CA TYR A 261 -10.43 3.15 3.59
C TYR A 261 -10.27 2.60 5.00
N ILE A 262 -9.17 2.96 5.68
CA ILE A 262 -8.86 2.43 7.02
C ILE A 262 -9.93 2.87 8.03
N ARG A 263 -10.39 4.12 7.96
CA ARG A 263 -11.41 4.65 8.89
C ARG A 263 -12.79 4.02 8.70
N THR A 264 -13.12 3.57 7.49
CA THR A 264 -14.49 3.17 7.13
C THR A 264 -14.67 1.66 7.01
N HIS A 265 -13.76 0.99 6.30
CA HIS A 265 -13.87 -0.43 5.94
C HIS A 265 -12.97 -1.33 6.78
N ALA A 266 -11.74 -0.90 7.09
CA ALA A 266 -10.78 -1.77 7.78
C ALA A 266 -11.25 -2.22 9.17
N ILE A 267 -12.01 -1.39 9.89
CA ILE A 267 -12.61 -1.78 11.18
C ILE A 267 -13.58 -2.95 11.05
N ILE A 268 -14.31 -3.04 9.92
CA ILE A 268 -15.25 -4.15 9.66
C ILE A 268 -14.46 -5.40 9.30
N GLU A 269 -13.53 -5.27 8.36
CA GLU A 269 -12.71 -6.40 7.89
C GLU A 269 -11.90 -7.00 9.04
N SER A 270 -11.30 -6.16 9.87
CA SER A 270 -10.51 -6.60 11.03
C SER A 270 -11.37 -7.18 12.15
N PHE A 271 -12.67 -6.85 12.21
CA PHE A 271 -13.58 -7.46 13.16
C PHE A 271 -13.85 -8.93 12.84
N TRP A 272 -13.80 -9.35 11.57
CA TRP A 272 -14.05 -10.75 11.24
C TRP A 272 -13.06 -11.71 11.93
N PRO A 273 -11.73 -11.51 11.87
CA PRO A 273 -10.79 -12.26 12.68
C PRO A 273 -11.08 -12.22 14.19
N ILE A 274 -11.40 -11.04 14.75
CA ILE A 274 -11.77 -10.89 16.18
C ILE A 274 -12.98 -11.78 16.52
N TYR A 275 -13.99 -11.76 15.65
CA TYR A 275 -15.20 -12.56 15.78
C TYR A 275 -14.91 -14.06 15.72
N GLN A 276 -13.97 -14.50 14.87
CA GLN A 276 -13.55 -15.90 14.82
C GLN A 276 -12.74 -16.31 16.06
N ILE A 277 -11.83 -15.45 16.55
CA ILE A 277 -11.07 -15.69 17.81
C ILE A 277 -12.04 -15.90 18.98
N ARG A 278 -13.07 -15.06 19.09
CA ARG A 278 -14.11 -15.18 20.13
C ARG A 278 -14.74 -16.56 20.21
N LYS A 279 -14.91 -17.24 19.07
CA LYS A 279 -15.59 -18.55 19.01
C LYS A 279 -14.74 -19.68 19.55
N VAL A 280 -13.42 -19.51 19.53
CA VAL A 280 -12.47 -20.54 19.97
C VAL A 280 -11.95 -20.27 21.39
N LEU A 281 -12.00 -19.02 21.85
CA LEU A 281 -11.58 -18.67 23.20
C LEU A 281 -12.63 -19.04 24.27
N PRO A 282 -12.19 -19.38 25.49
CA PRO A 282 -13.08 -19.59 26.63
C PRO A 282 -13.93 -18.33 26.93
N PRO A 283 -15.17 -18.48 27.45
CA PRO A 283 -16.02 -17.34 27.81
C PRO A 283 -15.38 -16.34 28.78
N GLN A 284 -14.44 -16.81 29.62
CA GLN A 284 -13.71 -15.97 30.58
C GLN A 284 -12.78 -14.95 29.90
N GLU A 285 -12.40 -15.19 28.64
CA GLU A 285 -11.53 -14.31 27.84
C GLU A 285 -12.33 -13.37 26.92
N GLU A 286 -13.67 -13.34 27.03
CA GLU A 286 -14.49 -12.46 26.19
C GLU A 286 -14.12 -10.97 26.37
N SER A 287 -13.70 -10.57 27.57
CA SER A 287 -13.21 -9.21 27.85
C SER A 287 -11.94 -8.86 27.08
N GLU A 288 -11.04 -9.82 26.85
CA GLU A 288 -9.80 -9.61 26.07
C GLU A 288 -10.11 -9.39 24.59
N VAL A 289 -11.12 -10.10 24.07
CA VAL A 289 -11.58 -9.94 22.69
C VAL A 289 -12.30 -8.60 22.49
N GLU A 290 -13.10 -8.17 23.47
CA GLU A 290 -13.71 -6.84 23.46
C GLU A 290 -12.64 -5.74 23.54
N ALA A 291 -11.63 -5.90 24.41
CA ALA A 291 -10.50 -4.98 24.51
C ALA A 291 -9.71 -4.88 23.20
N LEU A 292 -9.45 -6.01 22.52
CA LEU A 292 -8.83 -6.02 21.20
C LEU A 292 -9.63 -5.18 20.19
N PHE A 293 -10.95 -5.33 20.17
CA PHE A 293 -11.80 -4.54 19.28
C PHE A 293 -11.71 -3.04 19.58
N GLU A 294 -11.83 -2.65 20.85
CA GLU A 294 -11.77 -1.24 21.23
C GLU A 294 -10.42 -0.63 20.86
N ARG A 295 -9.33 -1.37 21.07
CA ARG A 295 -8.00 -0.96 20.62
C ARG A 295 -7.92 -0.77 19.12
N VAL A 296 -8.41 -1.73 18.32
CA VAL A 296 -8.45 -1.61 16.85
C VAL A 296 -9.30 -0.41 16.42
N ARG A 297 -10.41 -0.15 17.12
CA ARG A 297 -11.26 1.02 16.87
C ARG A 297 -10.52 2.32 17.17
N GLU A 298 -9.80 2.42 18.28
CA GLU A 298 -9.01 3.61 18.65
C GLU A 298 -7.90 3.91 17.64
N VAL A 299 -7.22 2.86 17.16
CA VAL A 299 -6.16 2.99 16.15
C VAL A 299 -6.74 3.40 14.79
N PHE A 300 -7.77 2.72 14.29
CA PHE A 300 -8.26 2.97 12.93
C PHE A 300 -9.25 4.13 12.82
N ALA A 301 -10.17 4.23 13.77
CA ALA A 301 -11.32 5.11 13.69
C ALA A 301 -11.83 5.52 15.09
N PRO A 302 -11.10 6.38 15.82
CA PRO A 302 -11.42 6.71 17.22
C PRO A 302 -12.80 7.36 17.39
N HIS A 303 -13.30 8.03 16.35
CA HIS A 303 -14.63 8.65 16.32
C HIS A 303 -15.72 7.74 15.73
N SER A 304 -15.42 6.47 15.44
CA SER A 304 -16.40 5.52 14.93
C SER A 304 -17.46 5.22 15.98
N ARG A 305 -18.73 5.25 15.55
CA ARG A 305 -19.89 4.82 16.36
C ARG A 305 -20.10 3.30 16.36
N ARG A 306 -19.27 2.54 15.63
CA ARG A 306 -19.37 1.08 15.60
C ARG A 306 -18.97 0.51 16.95
N THR A 307 -19.77 -0.43 17.44
CA THR A 307 -19.54 -1.11 18.72
C THR A 307 -19.30 -2.60 18.49
N PHE A 308 -18.63 -3.24 19.46
CA PHE A 308 -18.39 -4.68 19.45
C PHE A 308 -19.71 -5.46 19.28
N LYS A 309 -20.72 -5.11 20.07
CA LYS A 309 -22.05 -5.75 20.05
C LYS A 309 -22.73 -5.60 18.68
N GLY A 310 -22.66 -4.41 18.07
CA GLY A 310 -23.24 -4.15 16.76
C GLY A 310 -22.59 -4.99 15.66
N LEU A 311 -21.26 -5.02 15.61
CA LEU A 311 -20.53 -5.83 14.62
C LEU A 311 -20.67 -7.34 14.87
N ARG A 312 -20.71 -7.76 16.14
CA ARG A 312 -21.01 -9.14 16.51
C ARG A 312 -22.36 -9.60 15.98
N TRP A 313 -23.39 -8.77 16.15
CA TRP A 313 -24.73 -9.08 15.63
C TRP A 313 -24.73 -9.12 14.10
N PHE A 314 -24.05 -8.18 13.46
CA PHE A 314 -23.88 -8.14 12.00
C PHE A 314 -23.28 -9.44 11.44
N PHE A 315 -22.14 -9.90 11.97
CA PHE A 315 -21.50 -11.14 11.52
C PHE A 315 -22.26 -12.40 11.92
N HIS A 316 -22.93 -12.40 13.08
CA HIS A 316 -23.84 -13.47 13.44
C HIS A 316 -25.00 -13.62 12.44
N LYS A 317 -25.56 -12.49 11.99
CA LYS A 317 -26.61 -12.46 10.96
C LYS A 317 -26.11 -12.98 9.61
N LEU A 318 -24.89 -12.59 9.22
CA LEU A 318 -24.24 -13.11 8.02
C LEU A 318 -24.11 -14.64 8.05
N GLU A 319 -23.54 -15.18 9.13
CA GLU A 319 -23.36 -16.63 9.24
C GLU A 319 -24.68 -17.41 9.33
N SER A 320 -25.69 -16.83 9.99
CA SER A 320 -27.04 -17.39 10.02
C SER A 320 -27.60 -17.52 8.60
N ARG A 321 -27.46 -16.48 7.77
CA ARG A 321 -27.87 -16.48 6.36
C ARG A 321 -27.07 -17.50 5.53
N GLU A 322 -25.75 -17.56 5.70
CA GLU A 322 -24.91 -18.52 4.99
C GLU A 322 -25.26 -19.97 5.34
N ARG A 323 -25.49 -20.25 6.63
CA ARG A 323 -25.94 -21.56 7.11
C ARG A 323 -27.30 -21.92 6.53
N TRP A 324 -28.26 -21.00 6.57
CA TRP A 324 -29.59 -21.22 6.01
C TRP A 324 -29.53 -21.49 4.50
N LEU A 325 -28.71 -20.75 3.74
CA LEU A 325 -28.50 -21.01 2.31
C LEU A 325 -27.86 -22.37 2.04
N HIS A 326 -26.95 -22.82 2.91
CA HIS A 326 -26.34 -24.13 2.82
C HIS A 326 -27.38 -25.24 3.09
N GLU A 327 -28.16 -25.13 4.16
CA GLU A 327 -29.19 -26.08 4.56
C GLU A 327 -30.32 -26.19 3.52
N THR A 328 -30.71 -25.06 2.93
CA THR A 328 -31.77 -24.99 1.92
C THR A 328 -31.27 -25.26 0.49
N ARG A 329 -29.99 -25.59 0.30
CA ARG A 329 -29.40 -25.75 -1.04
C ARG A 329 -30.16 -26.74 -1.91
N ARG A 330 -30.69 -27.81 -1.31
CA ARG A 330 -31.47 -28.88 -1.94
C ARG A 330 -32.95 -28.55 -2.17
N GLY A 331 -33.36 -27.29 -1.97
CA GLY A 331 -34.71 -26.79 -2.28
C GLY A 331 -35.73 -26.95 -1.16
N ARG A 332 -35.42 -27.66 -0.07
CA ARG A 332 -36.31 -27.75 1.09
C ARG A 332 -36.05 -26.59 2.04
N ILE A 333 -37.01 -25.67 2.17
CA ILE A 333 -36.97 -24.60 3.18
C ILE A 333 -37.63 -25.10 4.48
N PRO A 334 -36.93 -25.10 5.62
CA PRO A 334 -37.53 -25.49 6.89
C PRO A 334 -38.48 -24.39 7.40
N PHE A 335 -39.63 -24.75 7.95
CA PHE A 335 -40.53 -23.81 8.63
C PHE A 335 -40.15 -23.69 10.10
N ASN A 336 -39.05 -22.98 10.34
CA ASN A 336 -38.49 -22.76 11.67
C ASN A 336 -38.26 -21.27 11.92
N LYS A 337 -37.79 -20.95 13.13
CA LYS A 337 -37.50 -19.59 13.57
C LYS A 337 -36.54 -18.85 12.61
N TYR A 338 -35.53 -19.52 12.06
CA TYR A 338 -34.55 -18.88 11.17
C TYR A 338 -35.16 -18.47 9.84
N THR A 339 -36.03 -19.31 9.27
CA THR A 339 -36.79 -18.94 8.07
C THR A 339 -37.74 -17.77 8.34
N ALA A 340 -38.39 -17.74 9.50
CA ALA A 340 -39.21 -16.59 9.89
C ALA A 340 -38.38 -15.31 10.07
N GLU A 341 -37.17 -15.40 10.60
CA GLU A 341 -36.24 -14.26 10.71
C GLU A 341 -35.84 -13.71 9.33
N HIS A 342 -35.57 -14.58 8.36
CA HIS A 342 -35.27 -14.18 6.99
C HIS A 342 -36.50 -13.62 6.25
N LEU A 343 -37.68 -14.19 6.51
CA LEU A 343 -38.93 -13.69 5.95
C LEU A 343 -39.27 -12.29 6.49
N ALA A 344 -39.10 -12.06 7.80
CA ALA A 344 -39.28 -10.75 8.41
C ALA A 344 -38.37 -9.69 7.77
N ASP A 345 -37.08 -10.01 7.59
CA ASP A 345 -36.13 -9.12 6.91
C ASP A 345 -36.52 -8.87 5.45
N TRP A 346 -37.06 -9.88 4.75
CA TRP A 346 -37.46 -9.76 3.36
C TRP A 346 -38.71 -8.89 3.20
N LEU A 347 -39.69 -9.05 4.09
CA LEU A 347 -40.90 -8.23 4.12
C LEU A 347 -40.58 -6.76 4.46
N GLU A 348 -39.71 -6.51 5.44
CA GLU A 348 -39.21 -5.16 5.75
C GLU A 348 -38.49 -4.54 4.55
N TRP A 349 -37.74 -5.33 3.77
CA TRP A 349 -37.08 -4.85 2.56
C TRP A 349 -38.08 -4.49 1.44
N LEU A 350 -39.18 -5.24 1.32
CA LEU A 350 -40.24 -4.98 0.34
C LEU A 350 -41.09 -3.76 0.72
N ASP A 351 -41.38 -3.59 2.02
CA ASP A 351 -42.18 -2.49 2.55
C ASP A 351 -41.55 -1.93 3.84
N PRO A 352 -40.59 -0.99 3.71
CA PRO A 352 -39.92 -0.38 4.86
C PRO A 352 -40.84 0.44 5.77
N GLU A 353 -42.00 0.90 5.27
CA GLU A 353 -42.91 1.77 6.03
C GLU A 353 -43.67 0.99 7.11
N GLN A 354 -43.95 -0.30 6.87
CA GLN A 354 -44.55 -1.18 7.88
C GLN A 354 -43.57 -1.60 8.99
N GLY A 355 -42.26 -1.45 8.73
CA GLY A 355 -41.21 -1.88 9.64
C GLY A 355 -41.11 -3.41 9.76
N ARG A 356 -40.20 -3.85 10.64
CA ARG A 356 -39.88 -5.27 10.80
C ARG A 356 -40.91 -6.01 11.67
N LEU A 357 -41.59 -6.99 11.09
CA LEU A 357 -42.48 -7.91 11.81
C LEU A 357 -41.70 -8.80 12.80
N ASP A 358 -42.31 -9.18 13.92
CA ASP A 358 -41.70 -10.14 14.86
C ASP A 358 -41.68 -11.54 14.19
N PRO A 359 -40.50 -12.19 14.06
CA PRO A 359 -40.40 -13.54 13.52
C PRO A 359 -41.30 -14.57 14.22
N LYS A 360 -41.65 -14.36 15.51
CA LYS A 360 -42.56 -15.24 16.24
C LYS A 360 -43.99 -15.19 15.68
N ASP A 361 -44.42 -14.03 15.22
CA ASP A 361 -45.76 -13.84 14.64
C ASP A 361 -45.84 -14.42 13.24
N LEU A 362 -44.72 -14.46 12.50
CA LEU A 362 -44.65 -15.06 11.17
C LEU A 362 -44.55 -16.59 11.21
N LEU A 363 -44.03 -17.17 12.29
CA LEU A 363 -43.71 -18.59 12.38
C LEU A 363 -44.91 -19.52 12.08
N PRO A 364 -46.14 -19.28 12.61
CA PRO A 364 -47.31 -20.12 12.31
C PRO A 364 -47.75 -20.04 10.84
N TYR A 365 -47.44 -18.94 10.15
CA TYR A 365 -47.90 -18.66 8.79
C TYR A 365 -46.87 -19.03 7.71
N LEU A 366 -45.67 -19.48 8.06
CA LEU A 366 -44.65 -19.88 7.09
C LEU A 366 -45.16 -20.87 6.03
N PRO A 367 -45.95 -21.91 6.35
CA PRO A 367 -46.45 -22.83 5.32
C PRO A 367 -47.38 -22.17 4.31
N GLN A 368 -48.10 -21.12 4.71
CA GLN A 368 -49.01 -20.37 3.85
C GLN A 368 -48.23 -19.34 3.02
N LEU A 369 -47.36 -18.57 3.67
CA LEU A 369 -46.57 -17.49 3.04
C LEU A 369 -45.49 -18.03 2.10
N LEU A 370 -44.93 -19.21 2.40
CA LEU A 370 -43.90 -19.88 1.61
C LEU A 370 -44.42 -21.20 1.00
N GLY A 371 -45.73 -21.36 0.87
CA GLY A 371 -46.34 -22.57 0.27
C GLY A 371 -46.09 -22.67 -1.24
N ASP A 372 -45.86 -21.53 -1.90
CA ASP A 372 -45.54 -21.44 -3.32
C ASP A 372 -44.02 -21.49 -3.57
N SER A 373 -43.63 -22.29 -4.56
CA SER A 373 -42.26 -22.41 -5.04
C SER A 373 -41.65 -21.07 -5.48
N ALA A 374 -42.44 -20.14 -6.03
CA ALA A 374 -41.93 -18.84 -6.44
C ALA A 374 -41.57 -17.97 -5.21
N GLN A 375 -42.40 -17.97 -4.16
CA GLN A 375 -42.13 -17.26 -2.91
C GLN A 375 -40.88 -17.81 -2.20
N GLN A 376 -40.71 -19.14 -2.19
CA GLN A 376 -39.51 -19.79 -1.67
C GLN A 376 -38.24 -19.37 -2.42
N GLN A 377 -38.31 -19.30 -3.75
CA GLN A 377 -37.18 -18.85 -4.58
C GLN A 377 -36.89 -17.36 -4.36
N ALA A 378 -37.91 -16.52 -4.24
CA ALA A 378 -37.76 -15.09 -3.99
C ALA A 378 -37.09 -14.81 -2.64
N LEU A 379 -37.53 -15.47 -1.56
CA LEU A 379 -36.87 -15.39 -0.26
C LEU A 379 -35.41 -15.84 -0.35
N ARG A 380 -35.14 -16.95 -1.05
CA ARG A 380 -33.77 -17.44 -1.23
C ARG A 380 -32.89 -16.47 -2.01
N ALA A 381 -33.41 -15.88 -3.09
CA ALA A 381 -32.71 -14.88 -3.88
C ALA A 381 -32.40 -13.62 -3.06
N PHE A 382 -33.36 -13.19 -2.21
CA PHE A 382 -33.13 -12.12 -1.24
C PHE A 382 -32.00 -12.48 -0.26
N VAL A 383 -32.04 -13.64 0.39
CA VAL A 383 -30.97 -14.02 1.34
C VAL A 383 -29.62 -14.12 0.63
N GLN A 384 -29.58 -14.63 -0.61
CA GLN A 384 -28.36 -14.66 -1.43
C GLN A 384 -27.83 -13.25 -1.75
N SER A 385 -28.69 -12.32 -2.12
CA SER A 385 -28.28 -10.94 -2.41
C SER A 385 -27.72 -10.25 -1.17
N GLN A 386 -28.33 -10.50 0.00
CA GLN A 386 -27.85 -9.97 1.28
C GLN A 386 -26.46 -10.50 1.65
N VAL A 387 -26.18 -11.79 1.40
CA VAL A 387 -24.83 -12.37 1.59
C VAL A 387 -23.84 -11.76 0.59
N ALA A 388 -24.24 -11.60 -0.67
CA ALA A 388 -23.38 -11.06 -1.72
C ALA A 388 -23.00 -9.59 -1.48
N VAL A 389 -23.90 -8.75 -0.96
CA VAL A 389 -23.62 -7.35 -0.61
C VAL A 389 -22.71 -7.22 0.62
N THR A 390 -22.71 -8.23 1.49
CA THR A 390 -21.92 -8.22 2.73
C THR A 390 -20.48 -8.72 2.53
N ARG A 391 -20.24 -9.57 1.53
CA ARG A 391 -18.93 -10.06 1.13
C ARG A 391 -18.22 -9.04 0.24
#